data_AF-A0A534A910-F1
#
_entry.id   AF-A0A534A910-F1
#
_cell.length_a   1.000
_cell.length_b   1.000
_cell.length_c   1.000
_cell.angle_alpha   90.00
_cell.angle_beta   90.00
_cell.angle_gamma   90.00
#
_symmetry.space_group_name_H-M   'P 1'
#
loop_
_entity.id
_entity.type
_entity.pdbx_description
1 polymer ?
#
loop_
_entity_poly.entity_id
_entity_poly.type
_entity_poly.pdbx_seq_one_letter_code
_entity_poly.pdbx_strand_id
1 'polypeptide(L)'
;MLTPTEAAHRILEHITPLPASRRPLRDSLDRVLAEDVSSPIDLPAWDNSAMDGYAARAADIERGKVTLAVVETVAAGQFPKKSIGPGEVTRIFTGAPLPPGADTVVRQEDTEAAAPGHVTVVSGRDARKNVRYRGEDIR
;
A
#
# COMPACT_ATOMS: atom_id res chain seq x y z
N MET A 1 -51.65 -13.38 -28.58
CA MET A 1 -51.29 -13.10 -27.17
C MET A 1 -49.83 -12.73 -27.15
N LEU A 2 -49.45 -11.70 -26.40
CA LEU A 2 -48.03 -11.40 -26.14
C LEU A 2 -47.51 -12.35 -25.06
N THR A 3 -46.30 -12.86 -25.25
CA THR A 3 -45.55 -13.53 -24.19
C THR A 3 -45.08 -12.51 -23.14
N PRO A 4 -44.79 -12.93 -21.90
CA PRO A 4 -44.23 -12.03 -20.89
C PRO A 4 -42.95 -11.30 -21.34
N THR A 5 -42.07 -11.96 -22.10
CA THR A 5 -40.83 -11.35 -22.62
C THR A 5 -41.11 -10.25 -23.64
N GLU A 6 -42.03 -10.49 -24.59
CA GLU A 6 -42.42 -9.48 -25.58
C GLU A 6 -43.10 -8.28 -24.91
N ALA A 7 -43.90 -8.52 -23.86
CA ALA A 7 -44.50 -7.46 -23.07
C ALA A 7 -43.42 -6.64 -22.31
N ALA A 8 -42.45 -7.30 -21.69
CA ALA A 8 -41.35 -6.63 -20.98
C ALA A 8 -40.50 -5.76 -21.92
N HIS A 9 -40.13 -6.26 -23.11
CA HIS A 9 -39.39 -5.48 -24.11
C HIS A 9 -40.16 -4.22 -24.54
N ARG A 10 -41.46 -4.36 -24.85
CA ARG A 10 -42.28 -3.20 -25.21
C ARG A 10 -42.36 -2.16 -24.09
N ILE A 11 -42.41 -2.59 -22.82
CA ILE A 11 -42.39 -1.65 -21.68
C ILE A 11 -41.04 -0.93 -21.62
N LEU A 12 -39.93 -1.67 -21.75
CA LEU A 12 -38.59 -1.10 -21.71
C LEU A 12 -38.33 -0.11 -22.85
N GLU A 13 -38.91 -0.31 -24.03
CA GLU A 13 -38.84 0.62 -25.17
C GLU A 13 -39.51 1.99 -24.91
N HIS A 14 -40.41 2.08 -23.92
CA HIS A 14 -41.18 3.28 -23.62
C HIS A 14 -40.75 3.99 -22.33
N ILE A 15 -39.75 3.47 -21.63
CA ILE A 15 -39.19 4.12 -20.44
C ILE A 15 -37.82 4.69 -20.74
N THR A 16 -37.49 5.80 -20.09
CA THR A 16 -36.17 6.41 -20.17
C THR A 16 -35.55 6.47 -18.78
N PRO A 17 -34.23 6.26 -18.64
CA PRO A 17 -33.55 6.48 -17.37
C PRO A 17 -33.77 7.91 -16.88
N LEU A 18 -33.93 8.07 -15.56
CA LEU A 18 -34.06 9.39 -14.95
C LEU A 18 -32.73 10.16 -15.04
N PRO A 19 -32.76 11.51 -15.03
CA PRO A 19 -31.55 12.31 -14.96
C PRO A 19 -30.69 11.97 -13.74
N ALA A 20 -29.38 12.02 -13.92
CA ALA A 20 -28.44 11.83 -12.83
C ALA A 20 -28.63 12.88 -11.73
N SER A 21 -28.47 12.47 -10.47
CA SER A 21 -28.50 13.40 -9.33
C SER A 21 -27.32 13.13 -8.40
N ARG A 22 -26.66 14.20 -7.95
CA ARG A 22 -25.59 14.09 -6.94
C ARG A 22 -26.21 13.89 -5.56
N ARG A 23 -25.69 12.92 -4.83
CA ARG A 23 -26.13 12.59 -3.47
C ARG A 23 -24.92 12.42 -2.56
N PRO A 24 -25.03 12.77 -1.25
CA PRO A 24 -24.04 12.38 -0.26
C PRO A 24 -23.90 10.86 -0.23
N LEU A 25 -22.68 10.34 -0.05
CA LEU A 25 -22.41 8.89 -0.03
C LEU A 25 -23.31 8.12 0.96
N ARG A 26 -23.62 8.73 2.10
CA ARG A 26 -24.50 8.16 3.13
C ARG A 26 -25.95 7.89 2.66
N ASP A 27 -26.38 8.58 1.61
CA ASP A 27 -27.74 8.47 1.03
C ASP A 27 -27.73 7.70 -0.30
N SER A 28 -26.59 7.11 -0.68
CA SER A 28 -26.38 6.46 -1.98
C SER A 28 -26.56 4.94 -1.94
N LEU A 29 -26.83 4.35 -0.77
CA LEU A 29 -27.15 2.92 -0.68
C LEU A 29 -28.40 2.62 -1.54
N ASP A 30 -28.37 1.49 -2.25
CA ASP A 30 -29.40 1.05 -3.21
C ASP A 30 -29.64 1.99 -4.40
N ARG A 31 -28.69 2.89 -4.69
CA ARG A 31 -28.67 3.68 -5.94
C ARG A 31 -27.79 3.01 -7.00
N VAL A 32 -28.08 3.38 -8.25
CA VAL A 32 -27.28 2.98 -9.42
C VAL A 32 -26.33 4.13 -9.76
N LEU A 33 -25.07 3.82 -10.02
CA LEU A 33 -24.10 4.82 -10.50
C LEU A 33 -24.55 5.38 -11.84
N ALA A 34 -24.48 6.70 -11.99
CA ALA A 34 -24.82 7.36 -13.23
C ALA A 34 -23.69 7.31 -14.27
N GLU A 35 -22.45 7.14 -13.81
CA GLU A 35 -21.22 7.10 -14.60
C GLU A 35 -20.16 6.26 -13.87
N ASP A 36 -19.11 5.88 -14.59
CA ASP A 36 -17.97 5.17 -14.02
C ASP A 36 -17.28 6.01 -12.93
N VAL A 37 -16.82 5.34 -11.87
CA VAL A 37 -16.05 5.99 -10.79
C VAL A 37 -14.57 5.70 -10.99
N SER A 38 -13.79 6.77 -11.13
CA SER A 38 -12.33 6.72 -11.16
C SER A 38 -11.75 7.23 -9.84
N SER A 39 -10.62 6.67 -9.42
CA SER A 39 -9.92 7.16 -8.24
C SER A 39 -9.16 8.44 -8.57
N PRO A 40 -9.27 9.50 -7.76
CA PRO A 40 -8.44 10.69 -7.93
C PRO A 40 -7.02 10.52 -7.35
N ILE A 41 -6.74 9.40 -6.68
CA ILE A 41 -5.48 9.12 -5.98
C ILE A 41 -5.04 7.67 -6.18
N ASP A 42 -3.73 7.45 -6.09
CA ASP A 42 -3.19 6.09 -5.95
C ASP A 42 -3.47 5.54 -4.54
N LEU A 43 -3.73 4.24 -4.45
CA LEU A 43 -3.83 3.51 -3.19
C LEU A 43 -2.90 2.29 -3.24
N PRO A 44 -1.92 2.17 -2.33
CA PRO A 44 -1.40 3.21 -1.43
C PRO A 44 -0.89 4.46 -2.15
N ALA A 45 -0.86 5.61 -1.47
CA ALA A 45 -0.45 6.89 -2.06
C ALA A 45 1.08 7.02 -2.26
N TRP A 46 1.87 6.14 -1.65
CA TRP A 46 3.32 6.08 -1.72
C TRP A 46 3.77 4.64 -1.40
N ASP A 47 5.01 4.32 -1.74
CA ASP A 47 5.60 3.05 -1.32
C ASP A 47 5.68 3.00 0.21
N ASN A 48 5.12 1.97 0.83
CA ASN A 48 5.05 1.85 2.27
C ASN A 48 5.39 0.43 2.76
N SER A 49 5.71 0.32 4.05
CA SER A 49 6.03 -0.97 4.64
C SER A 49 4.81 -1.88 4.70
N ALA A 50 4.99 -3.15 4.30
CA ALA A 50 3.99 -4.21 4.48
C ALA A 50 4.08 -4.88 5.86
N MET A 51 5.16 -4.64 6.61
CA MET A 51 5.49 -5.34 7.87
C MET A 51 6.11 -4.37 8.89
N ASP A 52 6.20 -4.79 10.14
CA ASP A 52 7.03 -4.12 11.14
C ASP A 52 8.47 -4.63 11.06
N GLY A 53 9.45 -3.74 11.09
CA GLY A 53 10.85 -4.12 11.03
C GLY A 53 11.79 -3.00 10.60
N TYR A 54 12.60 -3.25 9.59
CA TYR A 54 13.67 -2.35 9.15
C TYR A 54 13.68 -2.16 7.64
N ALA A 55 13.43 -0.94 7.20
CA ALA A 55 13.68 -0.52 5.82
C ALA A 55 15.19 -0.52 5.58
N ALA A 56 15.62 -1.12 4.48
CA ALA A 56 17.01 -1.34 4.16
C ALA A 56 17.24 -1.26 2.64
N ARG A 57 18.51 -1.29 2.25
CA ARG A 57 18.94 -1.60 0.88
C ARG A 57 19.08 -3.11 0.76
N ALA A 58 18.42 -3.73 -0.20
CA ALA A 58 18.47 -5.17 -0.46
C ALA A 58 19.91 -5.64 -0.70
N ALA A 59 20.73 -4.83 -1.36
CA ALA A 59 22.15 -5.10 -1.60
C ALA A 59 22.97 -5.29 -0.32
N ASP A 60 22.56 -4.67 0.80
CA ASP A 60 23.29 -4.76 2.06
C ASP A 60 22.92 -6.03 2.85
N ILE A 61 21.75 -6.64 2.58
CA ILE A 61 21.24 -7.81 3.31
C ILE A 61 21.22 -9.11 2.50
N GLU A 62 21.32 -9.07 1.17
CA GLU A 62 21.15 -10.24 0.30
C GLU A 62 22.16 -11.37 0.59
N ARG A 63 23.31 -11.03 1.18
CA ARG A 63 24.38 -11.96 1.55
C ARG A 63 24.13 -12.70 2.87
N GLY A 64 23.04 -12.41 3.58
CA GLY A 64 22.67 -13.06 4.83
C GLY A 64 22.98 -12.20 6.05
N LYS A 65 23.59 -12.82 7.07
CA LYS A 65 23.77 -12.19 8.40
C LYS A 65 24.66 -10.94 8.31
N VAL A 66 24.13 -9.79 8.71
CA VAL A 66 24.83 -8.48 8.65
C VAL A 66 24.35 -7.57 9.78
N THR A 67 25.24 -6.76 10.33
CA THR A 67 24.90 -5.70 11.30
C THR A 67 24.91 -4.34 10.62
N LEU A 68 23.84 -3.58 10.79
CA LEU A 68 23.58 -2.30 10.11
C LEU A 68 23.27 -1.20 11.13
N ALA A 69 23.58 0.05 10.78
CA ALA A 69 23.33 1.21 11.64
C ALA A 69 21.88 1.69 11.49
N VAL A 70 21.17 1.86 12.61
CA VAL A 70 19.79 2.38 12.64
C VAL A 70 19.83 3.91 12.66
N VAL A 71 19.45 4.55 11.56
CA VAL A 71 19.57 6.01 11.41
C VAL A 71 18.36 6.78 11.90
N GLU A 72 17.17 6.19 11.83
CA GLU A 72 15.92 6.74 12.35
C GLU A 72 14.88 5.65 12.64
N THR A 73 13.78 6.05 13.27
CA THR A 73 12.57 5.24 13.47
C THR A 73 11.37 6.01 12.91
N VAL A 74 10.58 5.36 12.07
CA VAL A 74 9.39 5.95 11.42
C VAL A 74 8.15 5.15 11.81
N ALA A 75 7.27 5.78 12.59
CA ALA A 75 5.98 5.20 12.96
C ALA A 75 4.93 5.38 11.85
N ALA A 76 3.84 4.60 11.93
CA ALA A 76 2.69 4.79 11.05
C ALA A 76 2.16 6.23 11.13
N GLY A 77 1.87 6.82 9.97
CA GLY A 77 1.43 8.22 9.86
C GLY A 77 2.54 9.27 9.94
N GLN A 78 3.80 8.87 10.14
CA GLN A 78 4.96 9.76 10.05
C GLN A 78 5.68 9.59 8.71
N PHE A 79 6.38 10.63 8.28
CA PHE A 79 7.24 10.56 7.10
C PHE A 79 8.72 10.46 7.51
N PRO A 80 9.52 9.69 6.75
CA PRO A 80 10.96 9.60 6.95
C PRO A 80 11.61 10.97 6.81
N LYS A 81 12.58 11.26 7.67
CA LYS A 81 13.34 12.53 7.65
C LYS A 81 14.76 12.32 7.14
N LYS A 82 15.22 11.08 7.10
CA LYS A 82 16.53 10.68 6.61
C LYS A 82 16.40 9.74 5.41
N SER A 83 17.41 9.76 4.57
CA SER A 83 17.64 8.73 3.57
C SER A 83 18.47 7.60 4.17
N ILE A 84 18.45 6.44 3.51
CA ILE A 84 19.30 5.29 3.84
C ILE A 84 20.46 5.20 2.84
N GLY A 85 21.69 5.18 3.36
CA GLY A 85 22.91 4.85 2.63
C GLY A 85 23.37 3.39 2.82
N PRO A 86 24.54 3.03 2.26
CA PRO A 86 25.14 1.71 2.47
C PRO A 86 25.43 1.41 3.93
N GLY A 87 24.99 0.25 4.41
CA GLY A 87 25.20 -0.18 5.80
C GLY A 87 24.23 0.45 6.80
N GLU A 88 23.23 1.20 6.33
CA GLU A 88 22.25 1.89 7.14
C GLU A 88 20.85 1.27 6.99
N VAL A 89 20.03 1.43 8.02
CA VAL A 89 18.62 1.02 8.04
C VAL A 89 17.77 2.02 8.81
N THR A 90 16.47 2.01 8.53
CA THR A 90 15.47 2.75 9.32
C THR A 90 14.52 1.76 9.95
N ARG A 91 14.32 1.86 11.27
CA ARG A 91 13.24 1.10 11.91
C ARG A 91 11.91 1.64 11.41
N ILE A 92 11.05 0.78 10.89
CA ILE A 92 9.82 1.17 10.22
C ILE A 92 8.66 0.27 10.67
N PHE A 93 7.47 0.83 10.74
CA PHE A 93 6.25 0.10 11.09
C PHE A 93 5.30 0.01 9.89
N THR A 94 4.40 -0.96 9.93
CA THR A 94 3.43 -1.26 8.87
C THR A 94 2.66 -0.01 8.47
N GLY A 95 2.56 0.24 7.17
CA GLY A 95 1.88 1.41 6.60
C GLY A 95 2.72 2.69 6.56
N ALA A 96 3.89 2.75 7.21
CA ALA A 96 4.76 3.92 7.13
C ALA A 96 5.42 4.02 5.74
N PRO A 97 5.58 5.24 5.18
CA PRO A 97 6.28 5.46 3.92
C PRO A 97 7.73 4.98 3.97
N LEU A 98 8.22 4.42 2.86
CA LEU A 98 9.61 4.01 2.74
C LEU A 98 10.55 5.24 2.74
N PRO A 99 11.67 5.20 3.50
CA PRO A 99 12.71 6.21 3.41
C PRO A 99 13.41 6.17 2.05
N PRO A 100 13.83 7.33 1.51
CA PRO A 100 14.62 7.35 0.28
C PRO A 100 15.86 6.48 0.39
N GLY A 101 16.08 5.64 -0.63
CA GLY A 101 17.20 4.69 -0.66
C GLY A 101 16.86 3.28 -0.18
N ALA A 102 15.73 3.07 0.50
CA ALA A 102 15.23 1.72 0.75
C ALA A 102 14.55 1.13 -0.49
N ASP A 103 14.77 -0.15 -0.71
CA ASP A 103 14.04 -0.97 -1.70
C ASP A 103 13.49 -2.27 -1.08
N THR A 104 13.59 -2.40 0.24
CA THR A 104 13.18 -3.60 0.97
C THR A 104 12.84 -3.30 2.42
N VAL A 105 11.99 -4.13 3.02
CA VAL A 105 11.77 -4.16 4.47
C VAL A 105 12.07 -5.55 5.02
N VAL A 106 12.96 -5.64 6.00
CA VAL A 106 13.22 -6.87 6.77
C VAL A 106 12.25 -6.92 7.94
N ARG A 107 11.51 -8.01 8.09
CA ARG A 107 10.60 -8.18 9.24
C ARG A 107 11.37 -8.23 10.55
N GLN A 108 10.81 -7.69 11.64
CA GLN A 108 11.52 -7.65 12.93
C GLN A 108 11.89 -9.06 13.45
N GLU A 109 11.12 -10.09 13.08
CA GLU A 109 11.37 -11.48 13.49
C GLU A 109 12.64 -12.05 12.88
N ASP A 110 13.11 -11.48 11.77
CA ASP A 110 14.38 -11.82 11.12
C ASP A 110 15.50 -10.83 11.53
N THR A 111 15.37 -10.22 12.71
CA THR A 111 16.40 -9.34 13.28
C THR A 111 16.71 -9.66 14.75
N GLU A 112 17.95 -9.38 15.14
CA GLU A 112 18.46 -9.47 16.51
C GLU A 112 18.95 -8.09 16.97
N ALA A 113 18.78 -7.81 18.26
CA ALA A 113 19.37 -6.62 18.88
C ALA A 113 20.91 -6.69 18.82
N ALA A 114 21.55 -5.56 18.50
CA ALA A 114 23.01 -5.43 18.49
C ALA A 114 23.44 -4.33 19.48
N ALA A 115 24.61 -3.72 19.25
CA ALA A 115 25.03 -2.55 20.00
C ALA A 115 23.99 -1.40 19.87
N PRO A 116 23.94 -0.45 20.83
CA PRO A 116 23.05 0.71 20.72
C PRO A 116 23.16 1.39 19.34
N GLY A 117 22.00 1.67 18.74
CA GLY A 117 21.92 2.24 17.39
C GLY A 117 22.22 1.28 16.25
N HIS A 118 22.31 -0.03 16.50
CA HIS A 118 22.55 -1.04 15.47
C HIS A 118 21.54 -2.20 15.57
N VAL A 119 21.33 -2.88 14.46
CA VAL A 119 20.53 -4.09 14.37
C VAL A 119 21.27 -5.14 13.55
N THR A 120 21.13 -6.41 13.91
CA THR A 120 21.61 -7.52 13.11
C THR A 120 20.46 -8.13 12.33
N VAL A 121 20.53 -8.10 11.01
CA VAL A 121 19.66 -8.90 10.14
C VAL A 121 20.20 -10.32 10.13
N VAL A 122 19.38 -11.32 10.45
CA VAL A 122 19.84 -12.71 10.55
C VAL A 122 19.74 -13.47 9.22
N SER A 123 18.91 -12.99 8.30
CA SER A 123 18.63 -13.66 7.02
C SER A 123 18.38 -12.65 5.90
N GLY A 124 18.93 -12.92 4.71
CA GLY A 124 18.69 -12.13 3.49
C GLY A 124 17.38 -12.47 2.77
N ARG A 125 16.52 -13.33 3.35
CA ARG A 125 15.30 -13.86 2.70
C ARG A 125 14.30 -12.80 2.27
N ASP A 126 14.34 -11.65 2.92
CA ASP A 126 13.44 -10.53 2.71
C ASP A 126 14.04 -9.46 1.78
N ALA A 127 15.16 -9.73 1.09
CA ALA A 127 15.67 -8.84 0.05
C ALA A 127 14.64 -8.61 -1.07
N ARG A 128 14.36 -7.33 -1.36
CA ARG A 128 13.35 -6.84 -2.31
C ARG A 128 11.93 -7.32 -1.99
N LYS A 129 11.58 -7.43 -0.70
CA LYS A 129 10.26 -7.86 -0.21
C LYS A 129 9.67 -6.88 0.79
N ASN A 130 8.40 -7.13 1.11
CA ASN A 130 7.62 -6.44 2.15
C ASN A 130 7.46 -4.92 1.90
N VAL A 131 7.48 -4.52 0.64
CA VAL A 131 7.12 -3.18 0.18
C VAL A 131 5.77 -3.26 -0.51
N ARG A 132 4.85 -2.40 -0.11
CA ARG A 132 3.61 -2.13 -0.81
C ARG A 132 3.85 -0.95 -1.73
N TYR A 133 3.68 -1.13 -3.03
CA TYR A 133 4.01 -0.10 -4.00
C TYR A 133 2.85 0.87 -4.16
N ARG A 134 3.18 2.13 -4.47
CA ARG A 134 2.20 3.16 -4.78
C ARG A 134 1.26 2.68 -5.89
N GLY A 135 -0.03 2.74 -5.62
CA GLY A 135 -1.09 2.38 -6.57
C GLY A 135 -1.24 0.88 -6.81
N GLU A 136 -0.66 0.01 -5.97
CA GLU A 136 -0.81 -1.44 -6.14
C GLU A 136 -2.26 -1.94 -5.96
N ASP A 137 -3.07 -1.22 -5.15
CA ASP A 137 -4.49 -1.55 -4.94
C ASP A 137 -5.37 -0.85 -6.00
N ILE A 138 -5.20 0.47 -6.16
CA ILE A 138 -5.99 1.32 -7.08
C ILE A 138 -5.08 2.41 -7.67
N ARG A 139 -5.25 2.70 -8.98
CA ARG A 139 -4.54 3.74 -9.73
C ARG A 139 -5.51 4.62 -10.51
#